data_AF-A0A2N2VTL7-F1
#
_entry.id   AF-A0A2N2VTL7-F1
#
_cell.length_a   1.000
_cell.length_b   1.000
_cell.length_c   1.000
_cell.angle_alpha   90.00
_cell.angle_beta   90.00
_cell.angle_gamma   90.00
#
_symmetry.space_group_name_H-M   'P 1'
#
loop_
_entity.id
_entity.type
_entity.pdbx_description
1 polymer ?
#
loop_
_entity_poly.entity_id
_entity_poly.type
_entity_poly.pdbx_seq_one_letter_code
_entity_poly.pdbx_strand_id
1 'polypeptide(L)'
;DLKNQFIPLLRLKYVSIILNAENNVVGFGICMPSLSKALQKAKGRLYPFGILRIQNALKYNDTIDTLLIAVHKDYKDKGVNSVIFNDIGNSIINSGITNIESTRELEENFSVQNLWNKFEFRQHKKTRCYVKKLV
;
A
#
# COMPACT_ATOMS: atom_id res chain seq x y z
N ASP A 1 -12.29 -16.81 -6.86
CA ASP A 1 -12.35 -15.94 -5.68
C ASP A 1 -11.20 -14.94 -5.71
N LEU A 2 -11.44 -13.66 -5.38
CA LEU A 2 -10.48 -12.56 -5.56
C LEU A 2 -9.18 -12.79 -4.79
N LYS A 3 -9.28 -13.43 -3.61
CA LYS A 3 -8.16 -13.83 -2.76
C LYS A 3 -7.09 -14.63 -3.51
N ASN A 4 -7.49 -15.62 -4.30
CA ASN A 4 -6.56 -16.51 -4.99
C ASN A 4 -5.78 -15.81 -6.10
N GLN A 5 -6.30 -14.68 -6.61
CA GLN A 5 -5.61 -13.89 -7.63
C GLN A 5 -4.56 -12.95 -7.02
N PHE A 6 -4.81 -12.43 -5.81
CA PHE A 6 -3.93 -11.45 -5.16
C PHE A 6 -2.81 -12.08 -4.33
N ILE A 7 -3.07 -13.18 -3.62
CA ILE A 7 -2.05 -13.83 -2.76
C ILE A 7 -0.72 -14.11 -3.50
N PRO A 8 -0.72 -14.65 -4.74
CA PRO A 8 0.52 -14.92 -5.46
C PRO A 8 1.34 -13.67 -5.82
N LEU A 9 0.69 -12.50 -5.88
CA LEU A 9 1.33 -11.22 -6.20
C LEU A 9 1.96 -10.57 -4.97
N LEU A 10 1.50 -10.91 -3.77
CA LEU A 10 2.05 -10.38 -2.53
C LEU A 10 3.46 -10.93 -2.27
N ARG A 11 4.28 -10.09 -1.65
CA ARG A 11 5.58 -10.48 -1.10
C ARG A 11 5.47 -10.33 0.41
N LEU A 12 5.67 -11.42 1.14
CA LEU A 12 5.49 -11.43 2.59
C LEU A 12 6.36 -10.39 3.32
N LYS A 13 7.52 -10.03 2.77
CA LYS A 13 8.37 -8.94 3.29
C LYS A 13 7.71 -7.56 3.28
N TYR A 14 6.61 -7.38 2.56
CA TYR A 14 5.82 -6.14 2.54
C TYR A 14 4.45 -6.30 3.22
N VAL A 15 4.30 -7.36 4.02
CA VAL A 15 3.10 -7.64 4.80
C VAL A 15 3.51 -7.67 6.27
N SER A 16 2.82 -6.88 7.09
CA SER A 16 2.98 -6.89 8.54
C SER A 16 1.65 -7.23 9.18
N ILE A 17 1.65 -8.17 10.12
CA ILE A 17 0.50 -8.56 10.92
C ILE A 17 0.86 -8.37 12.38
N ILE A 18 0.09 -7.56 13.10
CA ILE A 18 0.32 -7.27 14.51
C ILE A 18 -0.68 -8.05 15.34
N LEU A 19 -0.17 -8.86 16.26
CA LEU A 19 -0.94 -9.61 17.23
C LEU A 19 -0.84 -8.97 18.60
N ASN A 20 -1.89 -9.10 19.41
CA ASN A 20 -1.82 -8.81 20.84
C ASN A 20 -1.35 -10.04 21.63
N ALA A 21 -1.28 -9.90 22.96
CA ALA A 21 -0.87 -10.98 23.87
C ALA A 21 -1.77 -12.23 23.82
N GLU A 22 -3.01 -12.09 23.35
CA GLU A 22 -3.98 -13.18 23.20
C GLU A 22 -3.96 -13.80 21.79
N ASN A 23 -2.99 -13.42 20.94
CA ASN A 23 -2.88 -13.81 19.54
C ASN A 23 -4.03 -13.31 18.64
N ASN A 24 -4.75 -12.27 19.05
CA ASN A 24 -5.75 -11.60 18.22
C ASN A 24 -5.08 -10.58 17.29
N VAL A 25 -5.50 -10.52 16.03
CA VAL A 25 -5.00 -9.53 15.06
C VAL A 25 -5.53 -8.15 15.42
N VAL A 26 -4.61 -7.23 15.73
CA VAL A 26 -4.94 -5.85 16.14
C VAL A 26 -4.49 -4.79 15.15
N GLY A 27 -3.73 -5.18 14.14
CA GLY A 27 -3.39 -4.32 13.02
C GLY A 27 -2.72 -5.09 11.90
N PHE A 28 -2.75 -4.52 10.71
CA PHE A 28 -2.01 -5.06 9.58
C PHE A 28 -1.64 -3.95 8.60
N GLY A 29 -0.55 -4.19 7.86
CA GLY A 29 -0.15 -3.42 6.70
C GLY A 29 0.17 -4.32 5.53
N ILE A 30 -0.35 -4.01 4.35
CA ILE A 30 -0.11 -4.72 3.11
C ILE A 30 0.35 -3.69 2.07
N CYS A 31 1.58 -3.85 1.62
CA CYS A 31 2.18 -3.03 0.58
C CYS A 31 2.65 -3.92 -0.58
N MET A 32 2.82 -3.33 -1.76
CA MET A 32 3.25 -4.04 -2.95
C MET A 32 4.04 -3.12 -3.89
N PRO A 33 5.08 -3.62 -4.58
CA PRO A 33 5.77 -2.83 -5.59
C PRO A 33 4.80 -2.30 -6.66
N SER A 34 4.95 -1.03 -7.05
CA SER A 34 3.97 -0.39 -7.92
C SER A 34 3.92 -1.02 -9.30
N LEU A 35 2.74 -1.47 -9.73
CA LEU A 35 2.56 -2.04 -11.07
C LEU A 35 2.25 -0.98 -12.14
N SER A 36 2.09 0.29 -11.75
CA SER A 36 1.65 1.39 -12.61
C SER A 36 2.50 1.53 -13.88
N LYS A 37 3.84 1.59 -13.75
CA LYS A 37 4.75 1.72 -14.90
C LYS A 37 4.73 0.47 -15.79
N ALA A 38 4.64 -0.72 -15.19
CA ALA A 38 4.60 -1.98 -15.93
C ALA A 38 3.31 -2.11 -16.76
N LEU A 39 2.17 -1.79 -16.17
CA LEU A 39 0.86 -1.82 -16.83
C LEU A 39 0.77 -0.79 -17.96
N GLN A 40 1.28 0.43 -17.74
CA GLN A 40 1.37 1.45 -18.80
C GLN A 40 2.20 0.95 -19.99
N LYS A 41 3.39 0.37 -19.72
CA LYS A 41 4.24 -0.21 -20.77
C LYS A 41 3.51 -1.35 -21.50
N ALA A 42 2.79 -2.20 -20.77
CA ALA A 42 2.04 -3.33 -21.33
C ALA A 42 0.90 -2.91 -22.27
N LYS A 43 0.43 -1.66 -22.24
CA LYS A 43 -0.62 -1.12 -23.13
C LYS A 43 -1.88 -2.02 -23.17
N GLY A 44 -2.28 -2.56 -22.02
CA GLY A 44 -3.44 -3.44 -21.90
C GLY A 44 -3.24 -4.87 -22.41
N ARG A 45 -2.04 -5.26 -22.87
CA ARG A 45 -1.74 -6.63 -23.33
C ARG A 45 -0.80 -7.35 -22.37
N LEU A 46 -1.26 -8.48 -21.82
CA LEU A 46 -0.44 -9.31 -20.94
C LEU A 46 0.56 -10.18 -21.71
N TYR A 47 0.17 -10.69 -22.87
CA TYR A 47 1.04 -11.58 -23.66
C TYR A 47 1.61 -10.89 -24.92
N PRO A 48 2.84 -11.26 -25.34
CA PRO A 48 3.80 -12.11 -24.60
C PRO A 48 4.65 -11.34 -23.58
N PHE A 49 4.83 -10.02 -23.77
CA PHE A 49 5.80 -9.24 -22.99
C PHE A 49 5.22 -8.52 -21.77
N GLY A 50 3.90 -8.40 -21.65
CA GLY A 50 3.26 -7.71 -20.52
C GLY A 50 3.48 -8.43 -19.19
N ILE A 51 3.40 -9.76 -19.19
CA ILE A 51 3.61 -10.58 -18.00
C ILE A 51 5.04 -10.49 -17.49
N LEU A 52 6.02 -10.46 -18.39
CA LEU A 52 7.44 -10.26 -18.06
C LEU A 52 7.66 -8.89 -17.40
N ARG A 53 6.98 -7.85 -17.89
CA ARG A 53 7.05 -6.51 -17.30
C ARG A 53 6.45 -6.46 -15.90
N ILE A 54 5.33 -7.14 -15.68
CA ILE A 54 4.68 -7.23 -14.36
C ILE A 54 5.58 -8.00 -13.39
N GLN A 55 6.09 -9.17 -13.78
CA GLN A 55 6.99 -9.95 -12.94
C GLN A 55 8.26 -9.17 -12.59
N ASN A 56 8.83 -8.45 -13.57
CA ASN A 56 9.98 -7.59 -13.33
C ASN A 56 9.65 -6.47 -12.33
N ALA A 57 8.50 -5.80 -12.45
CA ALA A 57 8.09 -4.73 -11.53
C ALA A 57 7.79 -5.23 -10.11
N LEU A 58 7.34 -6.48 -9.95
CA LEU A 58 7.17 -7.11 -8.63
C LEU A 58 8.50 -7.45 -7.95
N LYS A 59 9.59 -7.58 -8.73
CA LYS A 59 10.93 -7.90 -8.20
C LYS A 59 11.79 -6.65 -8.02
N TYR A 60 11.75 -5.74 -8.98
CA TYR A 60 12.56 -4.53 -9.04
C TYR A 60 11.66 -3.33 -9.30
N ASN A 61 11.66 -2.39 -8.36
CA ASN A 61 10.83 -1.21 -8.41
C ASN A 61 11.48 -0.07 -7.62
N ASP A 62 11.18 1.16 -8.01
CA ASP A 62 11.55 2.37 -7.29
C ASP A 62 10.40 2.91 -6.44
N THR A 63 9.20 2.32 -6.55
CA THR A 63 7.99 2.74 -5.85
C THR A 63 7.26 1.56 -5.21
N ILE A 64 6.76 1.75 -4.00
CA ILE A 64 5.84 0.83 -3.33
C ILE A 64 4.47 1.49 -3.13
N ASP A 65 3.40 0.78 -3.47
CA ASP A 65 2.03 1.21 -3.23
C ASP A 65 1.57 0.67 -1.87
N THR A 66 1.03 1.54 -1.00
CA THR A 66 0.38 1.12 0.26
C THR A 66 -1.06 0.72 -0.03
N LEU A 67 -1.34 -0.59 -0.02
CA LEU A 67 -2.65 -1.12 -0.42
C LEU A 67 -3.67 -0.99 0.70
N LEU A 68 -3.37 -1.59 1.86
CA LEU A 68 -4.26 -1.64 3.01
C LEU A 68 -3.45 -1.51 4.28
N ILE A 69 -3.82 -0.55 5.13
CA ILE A 69 -3.31 -0.43 6.48
C ILE A 69 -4.51 -0.21 7.39
N ALA A 70 -4.61 -1.02 8.44
CA ALA A 70 -5.70 -0.89 9.40
C ALA A 70 -5.20 -1.23 10.80
N VAL A 71 -5.76 -0.54 11.79
CA VAL A 71 -5.52 -0.77 13.22
C VAL A 71 -6.87 -0.90 13.89
N HIS A 72 -7.01 -1.91 14.73
CA HIS A 72 -8.19 -2.13 15.55
C HIS A 72 -8.45 -0.88 16.42
N LYS A 73 -9.71 -0.48 16.57
CA LYS A 73 -10.09 0.77 17.24
C LYS A 73 -9.46 0.94 18.64
N ASP A 74 -9.39 -0.15 19.41
CA ASP A 74 -8.87 -0.15 20.79
C ASP A 74 -7.33 -0.08 20.86
N TYR A 75 -6.68 -0.15 19.70
CA TYR A 75 -5.23 -0.10 19.52
C TYR A 75 -4.77 1.11 18.72
N LYS A 76 -5.69 2.03 18.39
CA LYS A 76 -5.34 3.36 17.87
C LYS A 76 -4.52 4.11 18.91
N ASP A 77 -3.60 4.95 18.42
CA ASP A 77 -2.70 5.80 19.22
C ASP A 77 -1.76 5.06 20.17
N LYS A 78 -1.70 3.71 20.11
CA LYS A 78 -0.76 2.86 20.87
C LYS A 78 0.51 2.52 20.09
N GLY A 79 0.83 3.28 19.04
CA GLY A 79 2.03 3.07 18.22
C GLY A 79 1.97 1.89 17.24
N VAL A 80 0.82 1.22 17.08
CA VAL A 80 0.69 0.06 16.16
C VAL A 80 1.08 0.41 14.72
N ASN A 81 0.70 1.60 14.23
CA ASN A 81 1.13 2.07 12.91
C ASN A 81 2.66 2.14 12.79
N SER A 82 3.35 2.62 13.83
CA SER A 82 4.81 2.71 13.83
C SER A 82 5.48 1.34 13.78
N VAL A 83 4.90 0.33 14.45
CA VAL A 83 5.39 -1.05 14.36
C VAL A 83 5.23 -1.59 12.93
N ILE A 84 4.07 -1.39 12.32
CA ILE A 84 3.80 -1.78 10.92
C ILE A 84 4.80 -1.12 9.96
N PHE A 85 4.98 0.20 10.07
CA PHE A 85 5.92 0.93 9.21
C PHE A 85 7.37 0.56 9.47
N ASN A 86 7.77 0.22 10.69
CA ASN A 86 9.12 -0.26 10.96
C ASN A 86 9.38 -1.64 10.34
N ASP A 87 8.42 -2.56 10.47
CA ASP A 87 8.50 -3.92 9.93
C ASP A 87 8.60 -3.90 8.39
N ILE A 88 7.66 -3.21 7.73
CA ILE A 88 7.64 -3.07 6.27
C ILE A 88 8.77 -2.15 5.77
N GLY A 89 9.06 -1.08 6.52
CA GLY A 89 10.01 -0.02 6.13
C GLY A 89 11.43 -0.54 5.93
N ASN A 90 11.91 -1.41 6.81
CA ASN A 90 13.22 -2.06 6.64
C ASN A 90 13.29 -2.87 5.33
N SER A 91 12.20 -3.57 4.99
CA SER A 91 12.12 -4.32 3.73
C SER A 91 12.07 -3.42 2.50
N ILE A 92 11.44 -2.25 2.58
CA ILE A 92 11.42 -1.23 1.53
C ILE A 92 12.85 -0.72 1.28
N ILE A 93 13.54 -0.29 2.35
CA ILE A 93 14.91 0.24 2.30
C ILE A 93 15.88 -0.80 1.72
N ASN A 94 15.85 -2.03 2.23
CA ASN A 94 16.71 -3.12 1.75
C ASN A 94 16.43 -3.51 0.29
N SER A 95 15.27 -3.14 -0.26
CA SER A 95 14.92 -3.39 -1.65
C SER A 95 15.30 -2.23 -2.59
N GLY A 96 15.92 -1.17 -2.07
CA GLY A 96 16.31 0.02 -2.83
C GLY A 96 15.13 0.86 -3.32
N ILE A 97 13.94 0.68 -2.73
CA ILE A 97 12.76 1.46 -3.07
C ILE A 97 12.87 2.82 -2.39
N THR A 98 12.69 3.89 -3.15
CA THR A 98 12.86 5.28 -2.66
C THR A 98 11.55 6.04 -2.56
N ASN A 99 10.48 5.57 -3.20
CA ASN A 99 9.18 6.23 -3.20
C ASN A 99 8.11 5.36 -2.56
N ILE A 100 7.24 5.99 -1.78
CA ILE A 100 6.02 5.40 -1.25
C ILE A 100 4.85 6.15 -1.85
N GLU A 101 3.93 5.43 -2.46
CA GLU A 101 2.69 5.96 -2.99
C GLU A 101 1.55 5.57 -2.05
N SER A 102 0.94 6.57 -1.40
CA SER A 102 -0.33 6.37 -0.72
C SER A 102 -1.46 6.29 -1.72
N THR A 103 -2.41 5.38 -1.47
CA THR A 103 -3.61 5.27 -2.29
C THR A 103 -4.61 6.36 -1.90
N ARG A 104 -5.88 6.26 -2.32
CA ARG A 104 -6.88 7.29 -2.03
C ARG A 104 -7.20 7.32 -0.55
N GLU A 105 -6.79 8.40 0.10
CA GLU A 105 -7.16 8.71 1.48
C GLU A 105 -8.18 9.84 1.52
N LEU A 106 -9.08 9.81 2.50
CA LEU A 106 -10.02 10.89 2.72
C LEU A 106 -9.28 12.14 3.20
N GLU A 107 -9.59 13.28 2.59
CA GLU A 107 -9.01 14.59 2.96
C GLU A 107 -9.26 14.94 4.43
N GLU A 108 -10.39 14.50 4.99
CA GLU A 108 -10.80 14.76 6.37
C GLU A 108 -10.23 13.74 7.37
N ASN A 109 -9.53 12.70 6.91
CA ASN A 109 -8.90 11.72 7.80
C ASN A 109 -7.54 12.24 8.29
N PHE A 110 -7.59 13.23 9.18
CA PHE A 110 -6.39 13.89 9.72
C PHE A 110 -5.45 12.92 10.43
N SER A 111 -5.97 11.86 11.04
CA SER A 111 -5.15 10.82 11.66
C SER A 111 -4.20 10.16 10.66
N VAL A 112 -4.69 9.85 9.45
CA VAL A 112 -3.85 9.28 8.39
C VAL A 112 -2.97 10.34 7.75
N GLN A 113 -3.49 11.54 7.46
CA GLN A 113 -2.70 12.63 6.90
C GLN A 113 -1.48 12.96 7.79
N ASN A 114 -1.66 12.96 9.12
CA ASN A 114 -0.59 13.23 10.08
C ASN A 114 0.52 12.16 10.10
N LEU A 115 0.27 10.94 9.62
CA LEU A 115 1.32 9.92 9.48
C LEU A 115 2.39 10.36 8.47
N TRP A 116 1.96 11.02 7.39
CA TRP A 116 2.83 11.43 6.28
C TRP A 116 3.67 12.67 6.57
N ASN A 117 3.25 13.52 7.51
CA ASN A 117 3.98 14.72 7.93
C ASN A 117 5.41 14.45 8.45
N LYS A 118 5.73 13.18 8.75
CA LYS A 118 7.07 12.75 9.18
C LYS A 118 8.04 12.50 8.02
N PHE A 119 7.56 12.55 6.79
CA PHE A 119 8.31 12.28 5.58
C PHE A 119 8.32 13.51 4.65
N GLU A 120 9.20 13.52 3.66
CA GLU A 120 9.02 14.40 2.51
C GLU A 120 7.83 13.87 1.69
N PHE A 121 6.74 14.63 1.64
CA PHE A 121 5.52 14.22 0.93
C PHE A 121 4.99 15.31 0.01
N ARG A 122 4.28 14.90 -1.03
CA ARG A 122 3.57 15.81 -1.95
C ARG A 122 2.18 15.24 -2.27
N GLN A 123 1.17 16.09 -2.25
CA GLN A 123 -0.15 15.72 -2.79
C GLN A 123 -0.17 15.92 -4.30
N HIS A 124 0.03 14.86 -5.08
CA HIS A 124 0.09 14.94 -6.55
C HIS A 124 -1.26 14.71 -7.24
N LYS A 125 -2.26 14.17 -6.54
CA LYS A 125 -3.61 13.91 -7.09
C LYS A 125 -4.70 14.16 -6.06
N LYS A 126 -5.82 14.71 -6.51
CA LYS A 126 -7.05 14.89 -5.73
C LYS A 126 -8.25 14.54 -6.60
N THR A 127 -9.21 13.80 -6.04
CA THR A 127 -10.44 13.44 -6.74
C THR A 127 -11.63 13.74 -5.84
N ARG A 128 -12.65 14.41 -6.38
CA ARG A 128 -13.90 14.73 -5.69
C ARG A 128 -15.05 14.03 -6.40
N CYS A 129 -16.00 13.48 -5.64
CA CYS A 129 -17.22 12.88 -6.17
C CYS A 129 -18.39 13.80 -5.78
N TYR A 130 -19.25 14.13 -6.74
CA TYR A 130 -20.44 14.96 -6.52
C TYR A 130 -21.68 14.15 -6.87
N VAL A 131 -22.74 14.27 -6.07
CA VAL A 131 -24.02 13.60 -6.30
C VAL A 131 -25.06 14.68 -6.54
N LYS A 132 -25.75 14.63 -7.69
CA LYS A 132 -26.91 15.46 -7.98
C LYS A 132 -28.16 14.59 -7.90
N LYS A 133 -29.07 14.91 -6.98
CA LYS A 133 -30.40 14.30 -6.97
C LYS A 133 -31.19 14.87 -8.15
N LEU A 134 -31.64 14.01 -9.06
CA LEU A 134 -32.55 14.40 -10.13
C LEU A 134 -33.98 14.36 -9.59
N VAL A 135 -34.80 15.33 -10.01
CA VAL A 135 -36.24 15.39 -9.72
C VAL A 135 -36.97 14.64 -10.83
#